data_AF-W3VPI2-F1
#
_entry.id   AF-W3VPI2-F1
#
_cell.length_a   1.000
_cell.length_b   1.000
_cell.length_c   1.000
_cell.angle_alpha   90.00
_cell.angle_beta   90.00
_cell.angle_gamma   90.00
#
_symmetry.space_group_name_H-M   'P 1'
#
loop_
_entity.id
_entity.type
_entity.pdbx_description
1 polymer ?
#
loop_
_entity_poly.entity_id
_entity_poly.type
_entity_poly.pdbx_seq_one_letter_code
_entity_poly.pdbx_strand_id
1 'polypeptide(L)'
;MLLLVAQSFLVIVLVRARLTGAANASLAELCKVDSLRNVLPTNGTLLGINFLPESLTAQVTNTSVGSGTAAGPSVSVASDTYSYCNLTLHYVHAGTENRTIRLRFALPAPSEYKSRFYVGGGGGYSLSSDATGGLAYGAASGATDAGYDAFDKSLDQVVLLANGTLDWDSVRMFSHQALGEMTLIAKQILPSLYGSDTDSSKVWTYFSGCSDGGRQAMSQVQRWGDLYDGVVAGAPAFRQGQQQILHLYPAAIEQQRGYFPPPCALQKIVNATIEACDPLDGRTDGVISRTDLCMSRFDLNSTVGKAYYCAAETSTSLGFGFGRRQLAAGSQTDSLPEQNGTVTVNDVMIARAVYEGVFTSSGKRAYLSWQIGSDLGDAEPTYDNATSSWVLNIPSTGGVFVRKFLERLELDNLDDEAFVNITNDQLVAWMDKGTREYYDTLQTTWPDLSTFANHGGKLIHYHGESDNSVPAASSVHYRQSVASSMHADLDASQQEERLDEWYRLFLVPGGAHCSANSLQPNGPFPQAASLMHQIIDWVERDIAPAGLNATVTQGGSDEGKSVSLCRWPYRPVWSSENATDINAMGCEMPDTEARKSWTYAFEAFGYAVY
;
A
#
# COMPACT_ATOMS: atom_id res chain seq x y z
N MET A 1 -10.74 8.40 48.81
CA MET A 1 -11.51 7.96 47.63
C MET A 1 -11.40 9.08 46.62
N LEU A 2 -10.65 9.04 45.52
CA LEU A 2 -10.09 7.96 44.70
C LEU A 2 -8.58 8.18 44.52
N LEU A 3 -7.78 7.10 44.56
CA LEU A 3 -6.40 7.10 44.07
C LEU A 3 -6.42 7.02 42.53
N LEU A 4 -5.81 7.99 41.85
CA LEU A 4 -5.34 7.81 40.48
C LEU A 4 -4.06 6.97 40.53
N VAL A 5 -4.11 5.77 39.96
CA VAL A 5 -2.92 4.96 39.68
C VAL A 5 -2.38 5.43 38.33
N ALA A 6 -1.38 6.31 38.37
CA ALA A 6 -0.51 6.55 37.23
C ALA A 6 0.47 5.37 37.13
N GLN A 7 0.26 4.45 36.19
CA GLN A 7 1.28 3.47 35.81
C GLN A 7 2.34 4.19 34.96
N SER A 8 3.33 4.76 35.63
CA SER A 8 4.58 5.14 34.98
C SER A 8 5.35 3.86 34.64
N PHE A 9 5.49 3.57 33.35
CA PHE A 9 6.42 2.53 32.87
C PHE A 9 7.85 2.98 33.22
N LEU A 10 8.40 2.37 34.28
CA LEU A 10 9.80 2.54 34.66
C LEU A 10 10.65 1.73 33.67
N VAL A 11 11.23 2.41 32.68
CA VAL A 11 12.29 1.83 31.85
C VAL A 11 13.51 1.61 32.75
N ILE A 12 13.76 0.36 33.14
CA ILE A 12 14.99 -0.03 33.82
C ILE A 12 16.11 0.01 32.77
N VAL A 13 16.87 1.09 32.75
CA VAL A 13 18.12 1.19 31.98
C VAL A 13 19.18 0.35 32.70
N LEU A 14 19.27 -0.92 32.35
CA LEU A 14 20.43 -1.76 32.70
C LEU A 14 21.61 -1.33 31.82
N VAL A 15 22.58 -0.64 32.44
CA VAL A 15 23.86 -0.30 31.83
C VAL A 15 24.63 -1.60 31.57
N ARG A 16 24.54 -2.15 30.35
CA ARG A 16 25.43 -3.22 29.89
C ARG A 16 26.84 -2.67 29.66
N ALA A 17 27.85 -3.49 29.97
CA ALA A 17 29.24 -3.21 29.61
C ALA A 17 29.32 -3.00 28.09
N ARG A 18 29.75 -1.80 27.67
CA ARG A 18 29.96 -1.46 26.27
C ARG A 18 31.11 -2.32 25.73
N LEU A 19 30.90 -3.00 24.61
CA LEU A 19 31.99 -3.55 23.80
C LEU A 19 32.78 -2.37 23.24
N THR A 20 33.92 -2.07 23.84
CA THR A 20 34.80 -0.94 23.46
C THR A 20 35.57 -1.19 22.15
N GLY A 21 34.97 -1.83 21.14
CA GLY A 21 35.68 -2.26 19.93
C GLY A 21 34.87 -2.41 18.64
N ALA A 22 33.61 -1.97 18.59
CA ALA A 22 32.74 -2.16 17.41
C ALA A 22 33.20 -1.35 16.17
N ALA A 23 33.87 -0.22 16.36
CA ALA A 23 34.34 0.69 15.30
C ALA A 23 35.30 0.03 14.29
N ASN A 24 36.07 -0.97 14.73
CA ASN A 24 37.04 -1.70 13.90
C ASN A 24 36.65 -3.15 13.63
N ALA A 25 35.41 -3.55 13.96
CA ALA A 25 34.96 -4.92 13.72
C ALA A 25 34.75 -5.14 12.21
N SER A 26 35.31 -6.23 11.68
CA SER A 26 35.00 -6.64 10.31
C SER A 26 33.57 -7.18 10.22
N LEU A 27 33.00 -7.23 9.01
CA LEU A 27 31.70 -7.88 8.78
C LEU A 27 31.69 -9.34 9.28
N ALA A 28 32.80 -10.06 9.14
CA ALA A 28 32.93 -11.43 9.64
C ALA A 28 32.91 -11.52 11.18
N GLU A 29 33.46 -10.52 11.88
CA GLU A 29 33.42 -10.44 13.35
C GLU A 29 32.02 -10.11 13.86
N LEU A 30 31.33 -9.16 13.21
CA LEU A 30 29.93 -8.85 13.49
C LEU A 30 29.03 -10.07 13.28
N CYS A 31 29.34 -10.90 12.27
CA CYS A 31 28.54 -12.07 11.91
C CYS A 31 28.83 -13.34 12.72
N LYS A 32 29.67 -13.27 13.76
CA LYS A 32 29.86 -14.40 14.68
C LYS A 32 28.61 -14.60 15.54
N VAL A 33 28.11 -15.82 15.57
CA VAL A 33 26.95 -16.22 16.38
C VAL A 33 27.12 -15.84 17.86
N ASP A 34 28.31 -16.02 18.44
CA ASP A 34 28.57 -15.67 19.84
C ASP A 34 28.50 -14.15 20.10
N SER A 35 28.98 -13.33 19.15
CA SER A 35 28.84 -11.87 19.22
C SER A 35 27.36 -11.47 19.23
N LEU A 36 26.56 -12.09 18.35
CA LEU A 36 25.13 -11.82 18.21
C LEU A 36 24.32 -12.32 19.43
N ARG A 37 24.68 -13.48 20.01
CA ARG A 37 24.03 -13.98 21.24
C ARG A 37 24.25 -13.05 22.43
N ASN A 38 25.45 -12.47 22.57
CA ASN A 38 25.79 -11.61 23.70
C ASN A 38 25.01 -10.29 23.73
N VAL A 39 24.50 -9.83 22.59
CA VAL A 39 23.70 -8.61 22.51
C VAL A 39 22.21 -8.84 22.68
N LEU A 40 21.71 -10.09 22.61
CA LEU A 40 20.29 -10.37 22.81
C LEU A 40 19.84 -9.90 24.20
N PRO A 41 18.68 -9.22 24.31
CA PRO A 41 18.10 -8.91 25.62
C PRO A 41 17.77 -10.21 26.37
N THR A 42 17.92 -10.20 27.69
CA THR A 42 17.49 -11.34 28.51
C THR A 42 15.96 -11.46 28.48
N ASN A 43 15.44 -12.69 28.46
CA ASN A 43 13.98 -12.92 28.51
C ASN A 43 13.36 -12.21 29.72
N GLY A 44 12.22 -11.56 29.49
CA GLY A 44 11.59 -10.64 30.46
C GLY A 44 11.99 -9.18 30.33
N THR A 45 12.99 -8.83 29.50
CA THR A 45 13.31 -7.42 29.17
C THR A 45 12.25 -6.82 28.24
N LEU A 46 11.91 -7.54 27.18
CA LEU A 46 10.79 -7.21 26.30
C LEU A 46 9.59 -8.02 26.78
N LEU A 47 8.60 -7.35 27.36
CA LEU A 47 7.44 -8.00 27.94
C LEU A 47 6.72 -8.85 26.87
N GLY A 48 6.45 -10.11 27.20
CA GLY A 48 5.77 -11.04 26.31
C GLY A 48 6.65 -11.67 25.24
N ILE A 49 7.92 -11.26 25.07
CA ILE A 49 8.85 -11.83 24.07
C ILE A 49 9.91 -12.67 24.78
N ASN A 50 9.94 -13.97 24.45
CA ASN A 50 10.97 -14.90 24.90
C ASN A 50 11.83 -15.32 23.70
N PHE A 51 13.07 -14.84 23.66
CA PHE A 51 14.04 -15.24 22.65
C PHE A 51 14.42 -16.72 22.80
N LEU A 52 14.79 -17.34 21.68
CA LEU A 52 15.36 -18.67 21.59
C LEU A 52 16.83 -18.56 21.14
N PRO A 53 17.82 -18.29 22.02
CA PRO A 53 19.21 -18.04 21.63
C PRO A 53 19.88 -19.18 20.86
N GLU A 54 19.42 -20.41 21.06
CA GLU A 54 19.91 -21.60 20.35
C GLU A 54 19.45 -21.67 18.89
N SER A 55 18.40 -20.93 18.51
CA SER A 55 17.95 -20.81 17.12
C SER A 55 18.83 -19.89 16.26
N LEU A 56 19.73 -19.13 16.89
CA LEU A 56 20.48 -18.08 16.22
C LEU A 56 21.44 -18.67 15.18
N THR A 57 21.28 -18.26 13.92
CA THR A 57 22.25 -18.53 12.85
C THR A 57 22.66 -17.24 12.19
N ALA A 58 23.91 -17.18 11.74
CA ALA A 58 24.46 -16.00 11.10
C ALA A 58 25.50 -16.40 10.05
N GLN A 59 25.42 -15.79 8.87
CA GLN A 59 26.39 -16.01 7.80
C GLN A 59 26.60 -14.75 6.96
N VAL A 60 27.84 -14.52 6.53
CA VAL A 60 28.12 -13.48 5.55
C VAL A 60 27.58 -13.92 4.20
N THR A 61 26.79 -13.08 3.56
CA THR A 61 26.15 -13.33 2.27
C THR A 61 26.27 -12.08 1.40
N ASN A 62 26.22 -12.28 0.09
CA ASN A 62 26.16 -11.19 -0.88
C ASN A 62 24.78 -11.17 -1.54
N THR A 63 24.28 -9.99 -1.82
CA THR A 63 23.07 -9.80 -2.61
C THR A 63 23.28 -8.67 -3.61
N SER A 64 22.70 -8.80 -4.78
CA SER A 64 22.66 -7.73 -5.78
C SER A 64 21.34 -7.00 -5.57
N VAL A 65 21.39 -5.83 -4.93
CA VAL A 65 20.17 -5.01 -4.74
C VAL A 65 20.06 -4.12 -5.97
N GLY A 66 19.13 -4.44 -6.86
CA GLY A 66 18.49 -3.39 -7.67
C GLY A 66 17.63 -2.55 -6.73
N SER A 67 17.54 -1.23 -6.93
CA SER A 67 16.73 -0.32 -6.10
C SER A 67 15.40 -1.00 -5.71
N GLY A 68 15.24 -1.26 -4.41
CA GLY A 68 14.36 -2.29 -3.87
C GLY A 68 12.90 -2.22 -4.34
N THR A 69 12.29 -3.40 -4.40
CA THR A 69 10.86 -3.62 -4.64
C THR A 69 10.01 -3.09 -3.49
N ALA A 70 9.79 -1.77 -3.45
CA ALA A 70 8.44 -1.30 -3.17
C ALA A 70 7.72 -1.39 -4.51
N ALA A 71 6.57 -2.08 -4.58
CA ALA A 71 5.80 -2.26 -5.81
C ALA A 71 5.85 -0.98 -6.69
N GLY A 72 6.45 -1.11 -7.87
CA GLY A 72 6.86 -0.03 -8.77
C GLY A 72 7.75 -0.57 -9.89
N PRO A 73 7.72 0.02 -11.10
CA PRO A 73 8.41 -0.54 -12.26
C PRO A 73 9.92 -0.61 -12.02
N SER A 74 10.49 -1.78 -12.28
CA SER A 74 11.92 -2.03 -12.26
C SER A 74 12.60 -1.26 -13.39
N VAL A 75 13.09 -0.06 -13.11
CA VAL A 75 14.13 0.54 -13.96
C VAL A 75 15.42 -0.23 -13.69
N SER A 76 16.04 -0.75 -14.74
CA SER A 76 17.34 -1.42 -14.68
C SER A 76 18.43 -0.41 -14.31
N VAL A 77 18.60 -0.16 -13.02
CA VAL A 77 19.74 0.56 -12.47
C VAL A 77 20.85 -0.44 -12.19
N ALA A 78 22.10 -0.01 -12.34
CA ALA A 78 23.28 -0.80 -11.98
C ALA A 78 23.06 -1.47 -10.61
N SER A 79 23.11 -2.80 -10.57
CA SER A 79 22.93 -3.54 -9.33
C SER A 79 24.21 -3.42 -8.50
N ASP A 80 24.16 -2.65 -7.44
CA ASP A 80 25.24 -2.66 -6.45
C ASP A 80 25.18 -4.00 -5.70
N THR A 81 26.35 -4.62 -5.53
CA THR A 81 26.48 -5.85 -4.73
C THR A 81 26.81 -5.46 -3.31
N TYR A 82 25.98 -5.87 -2.36
CA TYR A 82 26.17 -5.60 -0.94
C TYR A 82 26.57 -6.90 -0.22
N SER A 83 27.65 -6.84 0.55
CA SER A 83 28.02 -7.89 1.51
C SER A 83 27.42 -7.57 2.88
N TYR A 84 26.67 -8.50 3.45
CA TYR A 84 25.99 -8.30 4.72
C TYR A 84 26.00 -9.58 5.56
N CYS A 85 25.73 -9.44 6.85
CA CYS A 85 25.50 -10.57 7.73
C CYS A 85 24.00 -10.90 7.72
N ASN A 86 23.67 -12.06 7.19
CA ASN A 86 22.32 -12.61 7.25
C ASN A 86 22.14 -13.30 8.60
N LEU A 87 21.38 -12.68 9.49
CA LEU A 87 21.06 -13.17 10.83
C LEU A 87 19.65 -13.75 10.84
N THR A 88 19.50 -14.98 11.33
CA THR A 88 18.19 -15.56 11.69
C THR A 88 18.10 -15.70 13.21
N LEU A 89 16.97 -15.25 13.77
CA LEU A 89 16.68 -15.31 15.20
C LEU A 89 15.22 -15.69 15.41
N HIS A 90 14.93 -16.60 16.34
CA HIS A 90 13.56 -16.95 16.70
C HIS A 90 13.18 -16.42 18.09
N TYR A 91 11.89 -16.14 18.26
CA TYR A 91 11.27 -15.90 19.56
C TYR A 91 9.90 -16.59 19.63
N VAL A 92 9.36 -16.67 20.84
CA VAL A 92 7.98 -17.08 21.13
C VAL A 92 7.33 -16.02 22.00
N HIS A 93 6.00 -15.92 21.93
CA HIS A 93 5.27 -15.16 22.93
C HIS A 93 5.20 -15.96 24.25
N ALA A 94 5.42 -15.28 25.37
CA ALA A 94 5.44 -15.94 26.68
C ALA A 94 4.07 -16.59 27.01
N GLY A 95 4.07 -17.88 27.35
CA GLY A 95 2.85 -18.64 27.62
C GLY A 95 2.20 -19.26 26.38
N THR A 96 2.75 -19.05 25.19
CA THR A 96 2.31 -19.66 23.92
C THR A 96 3.50 -20.21 23.15
N GLU A 97 4.22 -21.15 23.78
CA GLU A 97 5.46 -21.73 23.23
C GLU A 97 5.23 -22.66 22.01
N ASN A 98 3.98 -22.85 21.59
CA ASN A 98 3.61 -23.64 20.41
C ASN A 98 3.76 -22.87 19.09
N ARG A 99 3.99 -21.55 19.14
CA ARG A 99 4.12 -20.70 17.95
C ARG A 99 5.45 -19.96 17.97
N THR A 100 6.37 -20.43 17.14
CA THR A 100 7.70 -19.82 16.97
C THR A 100 7.65 -18.79 15.86
N ILE A 101 8.15 -17.59 16.13
CA ILE A 101 8.27 -16.51 15.16
C ILE A 101 9.73 -16.39 14.74
N ARG A 102 9.99 -16.43 13.44
CA ARG A 102 11.32 -16.28 12.86
C ARG A 102 11.50 -14.87 12.33
N LEU A 103 12.64 -14.29 12.69
CA LEU A 103 13.14 -13.04 12.17
C LEU A 103 14.35 -13.31 11.28
N ARG A 104 14.43 -12.60 10.16
CA ARG A 104 15.62 -12.48 9.31
C ARG A 104 16.07 -11.04 9.32
N PHE A 105 17.34 -10.80 9.61
CA PHE A 105 17.94 -9.47 9.54
C PHE A 105 19.09 -9.45 8.54
N ALA A 106 19.15 -8.42 7.69
CA ALA A 106 20.33 -8.08 6.93
C ALA A 106 21.09 -6.97 7.66
N LEU A 107 22.29 -7.30 8.15
CA LEU A 107 23.14 -6.38 8.90
C LEU A 107 24.33 -5.96 8.00
N PRO A 108 24.41 -4.68 7.56
CA PRO A 108 25.52 -4.22 6.73
C PRO A 108 26.84 -4.23 7.50
N ALA A 109 27.97 -4.11 6.78
CA ALA A 109 29.27 -3.98 7.43
C ALA A 109 29.28 -2.76 8.37
N PRO A 110 30.02 -2.80 9.50
CA PRO A 110 30.10 -1.65 10.41
C PRO A 110 30.48 -0.34 9.74
N SER A 111 31.37 -0.37 8.73
CA SER A 111 31.77 0.80 7.94
C SER A 111 30.68 1.36 7.01
N GLU A 112 29.63 0.59 6.72
CA GLU A 112 28.52 0.99 5.85
C GLU A 112 27.26 1.37 6.64
N TYR A 113 27.20 1.00 7.92
CA TYR A 113 26.03 1.21 8.76
C TYR A 113 25.88 2.68 9.17
N LYS A 114 24.77 3.29 8.78
CA LYS A 114 24.46 4.71 9.05
C LYS A 114 23.53 4.92 10.24
N SER A 115 23.51 3.99 11.21
CA SER A 115 22.58 4.01 12.35
C SER A 115 21.10 4.01 11.93
N ARG A 116 20.79 3.28 10.85
CA ARG A 116 19.43 3.19 10.28
C ARG A 116 18.87 1.78 10.38
N PHE A 117 17.56 1.65 10.58
CA PHE A 117 16.82 0.41 10.46
C PHE A 117 15.69 0.60 9.45
N TYR A 118 15.54 -0.34 8.52
CA TYR A 118 14.55 -0.30 7.45
C TYR A 118 13.58 -1.49 7.54
N VAL A 119 12.31 -1.20 7.33
CA VAL A 119 11.23 -2.17 7.25
C VAL A 119 10.53 -2.04 5.90
N GLY A 120 10.45 -3.14 5.17
CA GLY A 120 9.70 -3.23 3.92
C GLY A 120 8.28 -3.75 4.15
N GLY A 121 7.29 -3.12 3.51
CA GLY A 121 5.92 -3.63 3.44
C GLY A 121 5.77 -4.78 2.43
N GLY A 122 4.78 -5.63 2.64
CA GLY A 122 4.38 -6.66 1.68
C GLY A 122 3.33 -6.19 0.68
N GLY A 123 2.48 -7.10 0.22
CA GLY A 123 1.43 -6.81 -0.77
C GLY A 123 0.33 -7.87 -0.75
N GLY A 124 -0.91 -7.46 -1.00
CA GLY A 124 -2.08 -8.31 -0.78
C GLY A 124 -2.09 -8.85 0.66
N TYR A 125 -2.25 -10.16 0.82
CA TYR A 125 -2.21 -10.83 2.12
C TYR A 125 -0.80 -11.32 2.54
N SER A 126 0.27 -10.82 1.93
CA SER A 126 1.65 -11.23 2.23
C SER A 126 2.44 -10.14 2.97
N LEU A 127 3.34 -10.55 3.86
CA LEU A 127 4.41 -9.69 4.40
C LEU A 127 5.61 -9.70 3.44
N SER A 128 6.51 -8.74 3.57
CA SER A 128 7.79 -8.82 2.86
C SER A 128 8.61 -10.00 3.40
N SER A 129 9.11 -10.84 2.49
CA SER A 129 10.07 -11.91 2.81
C SER A 129 11.52 -11.47 2.57
N ASP A 130 11.73 -10.32 1.92
CA ASP A 130 13.04 -9.74 1.69
C ASP A 130 13.46 -8.86 2.88
N ALA A 131 14.60 -9.20 3.47
CA ALA A 131 15.22 -8.46 4.56
C ALA A 131 16.33 -7.52 4.07
N THR A 132 16.56 -7.34 2.77
CA THR A 132 17.74 -6.65 2.23
C THR A 132 17.49 -5.22 1.72
N GLY A 133 16.23 -4.78 1.69
CA GLY A 133 15.82 -3.51 1.07
C GLY A 133 16.46 -2.22 1.61
N GLY A 134 17.02 -2.23 2.82
CA GLY A 134 17.68 -1.07 3.41
C GLY A 134 19.19 -0.99 3.21
N LEU A 135 19.84 -2.03 2.65
CA LEU A 135 21.31 -2.06 2.50
C LEU A 135 21.83 -0.88 1.66
N ALA A 136 21.12 -0.52 0.58
CA ALA A 136 21.46 0.61 -0.27
C ALA A 136 21.45 1.97 0.46
N TYR A 137 20.76 2.06 1.59
CA TYR A 137 20.66 3.27 2.39
C TYR A 137 21.56 3.25 3.63
N GLY A 138 22.46 2.26 3.73
CA GLY A 138 23.29 2.03 4.92
C GLY A 138 22.47 1.61 6.15
N ALA A 139 21.32 0.97 5.94
CA ALA A 139 20.44 0.53 7.00
C ALA A 139 20.57 -0.98 7.25
N ALA A 140 20.54 -1.37 8.52
CA ALA A 140 20.12 -2.73 8.88
C ALA A 140 18.65 -2.90 8.51
N SER A 141 18.22 -4.10 8.17
CA SER A 141 16.86 -4.36 7.69
C SER A 141 16.33 -5.68 8.21
N GLY A 142 15.01 -5.83 8.31
CA GLY A 142 14.39 -7.03 8.86
C GLY A 142 13.17 -7.52 8.08
N ALA A 143 12.93 -8.83 8.16
CA ALA A 143 11.70 -9.50 7.74
C ALA A 143 11.26 -10.54 8.80
N THR A 144 9.95 -10.83 8.88
CA THR A 144 9.37 -11.76 9.85
C THR A 144 8.39 -12.72 9.19
N ASP A 145 8.35 -13.97 9.65
CA ASP A 145 7.35 -14.95 9.20
C ASP A 145 6.06 -14.95 10.03
N ALA A 146 5.95 -14.03 11.01
CA ALA A 146 4.75 -13.81 11.82
C ALA A 146 4.23 -15.06 12.56
N GLY A 147 5.05 -16.11 12.68
CA GLY A 147 4.71 -17.37 13.31
C GLY A 147 3.70 -18.25 12.55
N TYR A 148 3.35 -17.89 11.31
CA TYR A 148 2.54 -18.74 10.41
C TYR A 148 3.27 -19.13 9.12
N ASP A 149 4.59 -18.96 9.08
CA ASP A 149 5.43 -19.14 7.89
C ASP A 149 5.18 -18.08 6.79
N ALA A 150 5.00 -16.80 7.16
CA ALA A 150 4.70 -15.70 6.21
C ALA A 150 5.78 -15.45 5.13
N PHE A 151 6.96 -16.10 5.23
CA PHE A 151 7.93 -16.10 4.13
C PHE A 151 7.50 -16.96 2.95
N ASP A 152 6.66 -17.97 3.20
CA ASP A 152 6.23 -18.96 2.22
C ASP A 152 4.69 -18.97 2.05
N LYS A 153 3.95 -18.35 2.97
CA LYS A 153 2.47 -18.32 3.00
C LYS A 153 1.91 -16.91 3.10
N SER A 154 0.76 -16.67 2.48
CA SER A 154 -0.05 -15.47 2.70
C SER A 154 -1.11 -15.70 3.79
N LEU A 155 -1.61 -14.62 4.41
CA LEU A 155 -2.59 -14.70 5.49
C LEU A 155 -3.85 -15.47 5.05
N ASP A 156 -4.38 -15.22 3.85
CA ASP A 156 -5.58 -15.90 3.33
C ASP A 156 -5.43 -17.42 3.14
N GLN A 157 -4.20 -17.95 3.15
CA GLN A 157 -3.94 -19.39 3.13
C GLN A 157 -3.98 -20.03 4.52
N VAL A 158 -3.89 -19.22 5.57
CA VAL A 158 -3.78 -19.68 6.97
C VAL A 158 -4.76 -18.99 7.91
N VAL A 159 -5.66 -18.16 7.37
CA VAL A 159 -6.59 -17.34 8.16
C VAL A 159 -7.63 -18.19 8.89
N LEU A 160 -7.90 -19.41 8.41
CA LEU A 160 -8.84 -20.34 9.01
C LEU A 160 -8.12 -21.47 9.76
N LEU A 161 -8.63 -21.75 10.95
CA LEU A 161 -8.31 -22.93 11.73
C LEU A 161 -9.20 -24.10 11.30
N ALA A 162 -8.72 -25.34 11.54
CA ALA A 162 -9.45 -26.56 11.20
C ALA A 162 -10.81 -26.71 11.90
N ASN A 163 -11.08 -25.93 12.95
CA ASN A 163 -12.36 -25.87 13.67
C ASN A 163 -13.38 -24.88 13.04
N GLY A 164 -13.05 -24.24 11.91
CA GLY A 164 -13.92 -23.28 11.22
C GLY A 164 -13.93 -21.87 11.82
N THR A 165 -12.98 -21.53 12.70
CA THR A 165 -12.80 -20.16 13.21
C THR A 165 -11.58 -19.48 12.61
N LEU A 166 -11.49 -18.16 12.72
CA LEU A 166 -10.31 -17.42 12.32
C LEU A 166 -9.13 -17.71 13.26
N ASP A 167 -7.92 -17.83 12.71
CA ASP A 167 -6.67 -17.74 13.45
C ASP A 167 -6.37 -16.26 13.73
N TRP A 168 -6.97 -15.74 14.81
CA TRP A 168 -6.83 -14.35 15.21
C TRP A 168 -5.39 -13.94 15.55
N ASP A 169 -4.54 -14.89 15.94
CA ASP A 169 -3.13 -14.60 16.19
C ASP A 169 -2.41 -14.37 14.87
N SER A 170 -2.64 -15.22 13.84
CA SER A 170 -2.14 -14.94 12.48
C SER A 170 -2.65 -13.61 11.93
N VAL A 171 -3.94 -13.31 12.09
CA VAL A 171 -4.53 -12.04 11.64
C VAL A 171 -3.86 -10.85 12.33
N ARG A 172 -3.70 -10.88 13.65
CA ARG A 172 -3.06 -9.79 14.41
C ARG A 172 -1.58 -9.62 14.07
N MET A 173 -0.86 -10.73 13.92
CA MET A 173 0.55 -10.75 13.55
C MET A 173 0.79 -10.14 12.17
N PHE A 174 -0.04 -10.50 11.17
CA PHE A 174 -0.01 -9.87 9.85
C PHE A 174 -0.42 -8.39 9.89
N SER A 175 -1.43 -8.05 10.68
CA SER A 175 -2.04 -6.71 10.65
C SER A 175 -1.09 -5.62 11.11
N HIS A 176 -0.40 -5.84 12.23
CA HIS A 176 0.51 -4.84 12.80
C HIS A 176 1.56 -5.40 13.77
N GLN A 177 1.30 -6.53 14.45
CA GLN A 177 2.09 -6.93 15.62
C GLN A 177 3.48 -7.46 15.24
N ALA A 178 3.60 -8.32 14.23
CA ALA A 178 4.89 -8.93 13.89
C ALA A 178 5.93 -7.88 13.43
N LEU A 179 5.50 -6.91 12.62
CA LEU A 179 6.37 -5.83 12.14
C LEU A 179 6.80 -4.88 13.28
N GLY A 180 5.88 -4.57 14.20
CA GLY A 180 6.19 -3.74 15.37
C GLY A 180 7.14 -4.43 16.35
N GLU A 181 6.91 -5.72 16.64
CA GLU A 181 7.78 -6.52 17.50
C GLU A 181 9.18 -6.70 16.90
N MET A 182 9.28 -7.00 15.60
CA MET A 182 10.56 -7.07 14.88
C MET A 182 11.33 -5.75 15.00
N THR A 183 10.64 -4.62 14.84
CA THR A 183 11.24 -3.29 14.93
C THR A 183 11.70 -2.97 16.36
N LEU A 184 10.89 -3.29 17.36
CA LEU A 184 11.25 -3.16 18.77
C LEU A 184 12.51 -3.97 19.10
N ILE A 185 12.56 -5.23 18.64
CA ILE A 185 13.72 -6.11 18.82
C ILE A 185 14.97 -5.51 18.15
N ALA A 186 14.85 -5.03 16.90
CA ALA A 186 15.96 -4.43 16.19
C ALA A 186 16.53 -3.20 16.94
N LYS A 187 15.66 -2.32 17.44
CA LYS A 187 16.08 -1.13 18.21
C LYS A 187 16.79 -1.47 19.52
N GLN A 188 16.58 -2.65 20.10
CA GLN A 188 17.34 -3.12 21.27
C GLN A 188 18.71 -3.70 20.90
N ILE A 189 18.78 -4.41 19.78
CA ILE A 189 19.98 -5.17 19.39
C ILE A 189 21.00 -4.26 18.69
N LEU A 190 20.56 -3.41 17.77
CA LEU A 190 21.45 -2.64 16.88
C LEU A 190 22.41 -1.69 17.63
N PRO A 191 21.99 -0.93 18.67
CA PRO A 191 22.93 -0.09 19.42
C PRO A 191 24.04 -0.90 20.10
N SER A 192 23.77 -2.13 20.51
CA SER A 192 24.77 -3.00 21.15
C SER A 192 25.73 -3.62 20.13
N LEU A 193 25.26 -3.82 18.88
CA LEU A 193 26.09 -4.38 17.80
C LEU A 193 27.03 -3.35 17.17
N TYR A 194 26.52 -2.15 16.92
CA TYR A 194 27.26 -1.11 16.20
C TYR A 194 27.80 0.00 17.11
N GLY A 195 27.40 0.03 18.38
CA GLY A 195 27.73 1.08 19.33
C GLY A 195 29.18 1.06 19.82
N SER A 196 30.09 1.60 19.02
CA SER A 196 31.28 2.30 19.54
C SER A 196 31.79 3.44 18.64
N ASP A 197 31.12 3.78 17.53
CA ASP A 197 31.64 4.73 16.53
C ASP A 197 30.71 5.93 16.24
N THR A 198 29.45 5.88 16.67
CA THR A 198 28.51 7.00 16.59
C THR A 198 28.22 7.50 18.00
N ASP A 199 28.43 8.79 18.26
CA ASP A 199 28.19 9.44 19.57
C ASP A 199 26.71 9.42 20.02
N SER A 200 25.84 8.73 19.26
CA SER A 200 24.41 8.60 19.49
C SER A 200 24.01 7.12 19.46
N SER A 201 23.30 6.69 20.50
CA SER A 201 22.61 5.39 20.53
C SER A 201 21.32 5.35 19.69
N LYS A 202 21.02 6.43 18.95
CA LYS A 202 19.81 6.55 18.13
C LYS A 202 19.91 5.59 16.94
N VAL A 203 18.83 4.86 16.71
CA VAL A 203 18.58 4.11 15.48
C VAL A 203 17.42 4.78 14.77
N TRP A 204 17.69 5.43 13.63
CA TRP A 204 16.67 6.00 12.76
C TRP A 204 15.88 4.88 12.11
N THR A 205 14.58 4.84 12.27
CA THR A 205 13.74 3.73 11.80
C THR A 205 12.82 4.18 10.68
N TYR A 206 12.91 3.49 9.55
CA TYR A 206 12.18 3.79 8.33
C TYR A 206 11.27 2.65 7.91
N PHE A 207 10.08 2.99 7.41
CA PHE A 207 9.17 2.05 6.74
C PHE A 207 8.91 2.51 5.30
N SER A 208 8.91 1.58 4.34
CA SER A 208 8.40 1.85 3.00
C SER A 208 7.56 0.70 2.47
N GLY A 209 6.39 1.01 1.91
CA GLY A 209 5.51 0.04 1.29
C GLY A 209 4.40 0.68 0.47
N CYS A 210 3.84 -0.07 -0.47
CA CYS A 210 2.70 0.35 -1.30
C CYS A 210 1.57 -0.68 -1.23
N SER A 211 0.31 -0.31 -1.48
CA SER A 211 -0.85 -1.21 -1.40
C SER A 211 -1.10 -1.71 0.04
N ASP A 212 -1.19 -3.02 0.27
CA ASP A 212 -1.19 -3.56 1.64
C ASP A 212 0.11 -3.25 2.38
N GLY A 213 1.25 -3.12 1.69
CA GLY A 213 2.47 -2.59 2.29
C GLY A 213 2.30 -1.14 2.78
N GLY A 214 1.51 -0.33 2.07
CA GLY A 214 1.11 1.01 2.51
C GLY A 214 0.17 0.95 3.72
N ARG A 215 -0.77 0.00 3.74
CA ARG A 215 -1.61 -0.27 4.92
C ARG A 215 -0.76 -0.69 6.13
N GLN A 216 0.20 -1.60 5.93
CA GLN A 216 1.14 -2.03 6.96
C GLN A 216 1.96 -0.84 7.48
N ALA A 217 2.46 0.03 6.60
CA ALA A 217 3.15 1.26 6.98
C ALA A 217 2.28 2.12 7.91
N MET A 218 1.02 2.33 7.53
CA MET A 218 0.08 3.13 8.30
C MET A 218 -0.39 2.45 9.58
N SER A 219 -0.39 1.11 9.63
CA SER A 219 -0.69 0.36 10.86
C SER A 219 0.42 0.54 11.88
N GLN A 220 1.66 0.65 11.42
CA GLN A 220 2.80 1.00 12.27
C GLN A 220 2.70 2.44 12.77
N VAL A 221 2.35 3.41 11.91
CA VAL A 221 2.14 4.80 12.32
C VAL A 221 1.05 4.92 13.41
N GLN A 222 -0.07 4.23 13.24
CA GLN A 222 -1.20 4.28 14.18
C GLN A 222 -0.93 3.58 15.51
N ARG A 223 -0.18 2.47 15.52
CA ARG A 223 -0.08 1.55 16.68
C ARG A 223 1.29 1.48 17.34
N TRP A 224 2.34 1.80 16.59
CA TRP A 224 3.74 1.69 16.97
C TRP A 224 4.52 2.97 16.60
N GLY A 225 3.82 4.11 16.54
CA GLY A 225 4.34 5.36 15.97
C GLY A 225 5.62 5.88 16.64
N ASP A 226 5.87 5.53 17.90
CA ASP A 226 7.08 5.87 18.65
C ASP A 226 8.30 5.02 18.26
N LEU A 227 8.12 3.97 17.46
CA LEU A 227 9.22 3.17 16.93
C LEU A 227 9.77 3.72 15.60
N TYR A 228 9.02 4.56 14.88
CA TYR A 228 9.33 4.99 13.52
C TYR A 228 9.63 6.49 13.44
N ASP A 229 10.68 6.83 12.70
CA ASP A 229 11.09 8.21 12.47
C ASP A 229 10.63 8.70 11.08
N GLY A 230 10.65 7.82 10.07
CA GLY A 230 10.24 8.15 8.70
C GLY A 230 9.39 7.04 8.08
N VAL A 231 8.25 7.38 7.48
CA VAL A 231 7.36 6.43 6.83
C VAL A 231 7.02 6.90 5.42
N VAL A 232 7.13 5.98 4.47
CA VAL A 232 6.66 6.13 3.09
C VAL A 232 5.49 5.16 2.87
N ALA A 233 4.29 5.69 2.67
CA ALA A 233 3.08 4.91 2.47
C ALA A 233 2.49 5.18 1.07
N GLY A 234 2.60 4.21 0.17
CA GLY A 234 2.03 4.26 -1.17
C GLY A 234 0.66 3.59 -1.23
N ALA A 235 -0.30 4.21 -1.92
CA ALA A 235 -1.65 3.67 -2.17
C ALA A 235 -2.23 2.77 -1.05
N PRO A 236 -2.33 3.25 0.22
CA PRO A 236 -2.59 2.36 1.34
C PRO A 236 -3.99 1.77 1.31
N ALA A 237 -4.09 0.44 1.44
CA ALA A 237 -5.36 -0.28 1.58
C ALA A 237 -5.97 -0.14 2.99
N PHE A 238 -6.20 1.09 3.47
CA PHE A 238 -6.62 1.41 4.84
C PHE A 238 -7.85 0.63 5.32
N ARG A 239 -8.87 0.61 4.45
CA ARG A 239 -10.25 0.24 4.77
C ARG A 239 -10.56 -1.17 4.32
N GLN A 240 -9.77 -2.15 4.75
CA GLN A 240 -9.80 -3.53 4.23
C GLN A 240 -11.23 -4.08 4.04
N GLY A 241 -12.10 -3.97 5.05
CA GLY A 241 -13.49 -4.45 4.94
C GLY A 241 -14.33 -3.75 3.86
N GLN A 242 -14.11 -2.46 3.60
CA GLN A 242 -14.79 -1.75 2.52
C GLN A 242 -14.09 -1.95 1.18
N GLN A 243 -12.77 -1.85 1.16
CA GLN A 243 -11.90 -1.96 0.00
C GLN A 243 -12.04 -3.33 -0.68
N GLN A 244 -11.99 -4.43 0.08
CA GLN A 244 -12.13 -5.75 -0.53
C GLN A 244 -13.51 -5.95 -1.17
N ILE A 245 -14.56 -5.42 -0.54
CA ILE A 245 -15.92 -5.51 -1.08
C ILE A 245 -16.14 -4.56 -2.27
N LEU A 246 -15.42 -3.45 -2.34
CA LEU A 246 -15.46 -2.55 -3.50
C LEU A 246 -15.07 -3.28 -4.79
N HIS A 247 -14.09 -4.19 -4.75
CA HIS A 247 -13.71 -5.01 -5.90
C HIS A 247 -14.84 -5.90 -6.44
N LEU A 248 -15.87 -6.20 -5.64
CA LEU A 248 -17.05 -6.96 -6.09
C LEU A 248 -18.12 -6.07 -6.73
N TYR A 249 -18.04 -4.75 -6.54
CA TYR A 249 -19.10 -3.83 -6.95
C TYR A 249 -19.33 -3.79 -8.46
N PRO A 250 -18.31 -3.73 -9.34
CA PRO A 250 -18.56 -3.68 -10.78
C PRO A 250 -19.25 -4.95 -11.29
N ALA A 251 -18.74 -6.13 -10.92
CA ALA A 251 -19.37 -7.42 -11.21
C ALA A 251 -20.81 -7.52 -10.67
N ALA A 252 -21.09 -6.95 -9.49
CA ALA A 252 -22.44 -6.91 -8.93
C ALA A 252 -23.40 -6.07 -9.79
N ILE A 253 -22.94 -4.94 -10.33
CA ILE A 253 -23.75 -4.11 -11.23
C ILE A 253 -24.01 -4.82 -12.56
N GLU A 254 -23.01 -5.48 -13.14
CA GLU A 254 -23.17 -6.30 -14.35
C GLU A 254 -24.23 -7.37 -14.17
N GLN A 255 -24.13 -8.10 -13.05
CA GLN A 255 -25.06 -9.15 -12.65
C GLN A 255 -26.50 -8.60 -12.48
N GLN A 256 -26.67 -7.52 -11.72
CA GLN A 256 -27.98 -6.89 -11.47
C GLN A 256 -28.65 -6.41 -12.77
N ARG A 257 -27.85 -6.06 -13.78
CA ARG A 257 -28.33 -5.57 -15.08
C ARG A 257 -28.49 -6.68 -16.13
N GLY A 258 -27.89 -7.85 -15.90
CA GLY A 258 -27.79 -8.90 -16.90
C GLY A 258 -26.99 -8.45 -18.14
N TYR A 259 -25.96 -7.62 -17.93
CA TYR A 259 -25.14 -7.07 -19.00
C TYR A 259 -23.65 -7.13 -18.63
N PHE A 260 -22.87 -7.79 -19.49
CA PHE A 260 -21.43 -7.97 -19.33
C PHE A 260 -20.73 -7.21 -20.48
N PRO A 261 -20.09 -6.06 -20.21
CA PRO A 261 -19.54 -5.19 -21.24
C PRO A 261 -18.32 -5.82 -21.92
N PRO A 262 -18.16 -5.75 -23.25
CA PRO A 262 -16.90 -6.14 -23.88
C PRO A 262 -15.73 -5.31 -23.34
N PRO A 263 -14.61 -5.92 -22.90
CA PRO A 263 -13.45 -5.18 -22.37
C PRO A 263 -12.95 -4.08 -23.32
N CYS A 264 -12.99 -4.32 -24.64
CA CYS A 264 -12.58 -3.31 -25.63
C CYS A 264 -13.50 -2.06 -25.63
N ALA A 265 -14.78 -2.22 -25.29
CA ALA A 265 -15.70 -1.10 -25.15
C ALA A 265 -15.36 -0.25 -23.91
N LEU A 266 -15.05 -0.90 -22.78
CA LEU A 266 -14.59 -0.22 -21.56
C LEU A 266 -13.27 0.51 -21.80
N GLN A 267 -12.29 -0.15 -22.44
CA GLN A 267 -11.03 0.46 -22.81
C GLN A 267 -11.25 1.68 -23.73
N LYS A 268 -12.21 1.61 -24.67
CA LYS A 268 -12.56 2.76 -25.51
C LYS A 268 -13.13 3.93 -24.71
N ILE A 269 -13.95 3.67 -23.69
CA ILE A 269 -14.46 4.70 -22.78
C ILE A 269 -13.29 5.36 -22.03
N VAL A 270 -12.39 4.57 -21.45
CA VAL A 270 -11.22 5.09 -20.72
C VAL A 270 -10.33 5.95 -21.63
N ASN A 271 -9.97 5.45 -22.81
CA ASN A 271 -9.14 6.19 -23.76
C ASN A 271 -9.81 7.50 -24.24
N ALA A 272 -11.12 7.48 -24.52
CA ALA A 272 -11.85 8.67 -24.91
C ALA A 272 -11.97 9.69 -23.76
N THR A 273 -11.96 9.21 -22.52
CA THR A 273 -11.95 10.04 -21.31
C THR A 273 -10.58 10.71 -21.14
N ILE A 274 -9.49 9.94 -21.27
CA ILE A 274 -8.11 10.46 -21.25
C ILE A 274 -7.94 11.53 -22.32
N GLU A 275 -8.31 11.24 -23.57
CA GLU A 275 -8.22 12.20 -24.68
C GLU A 275 -8.97 13.51 -24.41
N ALA A 276 -10.14 13.44 -23.77
CA ALA A 276 -10.95 14.62 -23.49
C ALA A 276 -10.46 15.42 -22.28
N CYS A 277 -9.86 14.75 -21.29
CA CYS A 277 -9.49 15.35 -20.02
C CYS A 277 -8.01 15.73 -19.91
N ASP A 278 -7.14 15.18 -20.75
CA ASP A 278 -5.71 15.49 -20.83
C ASP A 278 -5.45 17.01 -20.90
N PRO A 279 -6.08 17.80 -21.80
CA PRO A 279 -5.84 19.25 -21.89
C PRO A 279 -6.23 20.09 -20.66
N LEU A 280 -6.90 19.52 -19.66
CA LEU A 280 -7.51 20.29 -18.56
C LEU A 280 -6.49 20.88 -17.58
N ASP A 281 -5.27 20.36 -17.53
CA ASP A 281 -4.17 20.92 -16.74
C ASP A 281 -3.32 21.95 -17.50
N GLY A 282 -3.65 22.22 -18.77
CA GLY A 282 -2.92 23.14 -19.65
C GLY A 282 -1.84 22.47 -20.52
N ARG A 283 -1.66 21.16 -20.40
CA ARG A 283 -0.74 20.34 -21.19
C ARG A 283 -1.51 19.22 -21.90
N THR A 284 -0.99 18.73 -23.03
CA THR A 284 -1.61 17.66 -23.82
C THR A 284 -0.56 16.59 -24.08
N ASP A 285 -0.48 15.63 -23.18
CA ASP A 285 0.50 14.55 -23.20
C ASP A 285 -0.11 13.17 -22.93
N GLY A 286 -1.43 13.05 -22.99
CA GLY A 286 -2.15 11.80 -22.73
C GLY A 286 -2.21 11.42 -21.26
N VAL A 287 -2.09 12.39 -20.34
CA VAL A 287 -2.15 12.17 -18.89
C VAL A 287 -3.26 13.03 -18.29
N ILE A 288 -4.12 12.43 -17.48
CA ILE A 288 -5.07 13.18 -16.67
C ILE A 288 -4.37 13.56 -15.36
N SER A 289 -3.87 14.80 -15.27
CA SER A 289 -3.32 15.34 -14.01
C SER A 289 -4.36 16.00 -13.12
N ARG A 290 -5.59 16.17 -13.64
CA ARG A 290 -6.68 16.92 -13.01
C ARG A 290 -8.01 16.17 -13.08
N THR A 291 -8.10 15.02 -12.41
CA THR A 291 -9.39 14.29 -12.35
C THR A 291 -10.51 15.13 -11.73
N ASP A 292 -10.17 16.06 -10.83
CA ASP A 292 -11.09 17.06 -10.27
C ASP A 292 -11.77 17.93 -11.34
N LEU A 293 -11.01 18.36 -12.36
CA LEU A 293 -11.58 19.10 -13.48
C LEU A 293 -12.31 18.17 -14.45
N CYS A 294 -11.78 16.97 -14.68
CA CYS A 294 -12.37 15.98 -15.59
C CYS A 294 -13.79 15.59 -15.15
N MET A 295 -13.98 15.30 -13.86
CA MET A 295 -15.29 14.89 -13.30
C MET A 295 -16.40 15.93 -13.52
N SER A 296 -16.08 17.22 -13.61
CA SER A 296 -17.07 18.28 -13.81
C SER A 296 -17.23 18.72 -15.27
N ARG A 297 -16.22 18.46 -16.12
CA ARG A 297 -16.17 18.98 -17.50
C ARG A 297 -16.42 17.91 -18.57
N PHE A 298 -16.29 16.64 -18.23
CA PHE A 298 -16.48 15.54 -19.18
C PHE A 298 -17.79 14.79 -18.92
N ASP A 299 -18.61 14.65 -19.96
CA ASP A 299 -19.82 13.82 -19.94
C ASP A 299 -19.52 12.45 -20.53
N LEU A 300 -19.49 11.41 -19.69
CA LEU A 300 -19.28 10.02 -20.13
C LEU A 300 -20.24 9.58 -21.25
N ASN A 301 -21.46 10.14 -21.33
CA ASN A 301 -22.41 9.81 -22.38
C ASN A 301 -21.92 10.24 -23.78
N SER A 302 -20.98 11.17 -23.88
CA SER A 302 -20.38 11.56 -25.16
C SER A 302 -19.53 10.45 -25.78
N THR A 303 -19.26 9.36 -25.05
CA THR A 303 -18.56 8.19 -25.58
C THR A 303 -19.49 7.22 -26.32
N VAL A 304 -20.81 7.30 -26.11
CA VAL A 304 -21.80 6.44 -26.80
C VAL A 304 -21.67 6.62 -28.32
N GLY A 305 -21.63 5.50 -29.03
CA GLY A 305 -21.48 5.44 -30.48
C GLY A 305 -20.04 5.52 -30.99
N LYS A 306 -19.03 5.77 -30.14
CA LYS A 306 -17.63 5.72 -30.56
C LYS A 306 -17.26 4.28 -30.94
N ALA A 307 -16.72 4.12 -32.15
CA ALA A 307 -16.25 2.82 -32.64
C ALA A 307 -15.00 2.36 -31.86
N TYR A 308 -14.91 1.05 -31.62
CA TYR A 308 -13.76 0.38 -31.04
C TYR A 308 -13.40 -0.88 -31.84
N TYR A 309 -12.13 -1.25 -31.78
CA TYR A 309 -11.59 -2.45 -32.39
C TYR A 309 -10.44 -2.98 -31.52
N CYS A 310 -10.53 -4.25 -31.13
CA CYS A 310 -9.45 -4.99 -30.51
C CYS A 310 -9.27 -6.31 -31.27
N ALA A 311 -8.03 -6.61 -31.66
CA ALA A 311 -7.70 -7.86 -32.33
C ALA A 311 -7.95 -9.05 -31.39
N ALA A 312 -8.10 -10.25 -31.95
CA ALA A 312 -8.12 -11.46 -31.14
C ALA A 312 -6.77 -11.62 -30.43
N GLU A 313 -6.82 -11.91 -29.13
CA GLU A 313 -5.63 -12.10 -28.30
C GLU A 313 -5.60 -13.52 -27.76
N THR A 314 -4.41 -14.10 -27.68
CA THR A 314 -4.20 -15.38 -27.01
C THR A 314 -3.12 -15.17 -25.97
N SER A 315 -3.54 -15.05 -24.71
CA SER A 315 -2.63 -14.89 -23.59
C SER A 315 -2.43 -16.25 -22.94
N THR A 316 -1.18 -16.74 -22.96
CA THR A 316 -0.79 -17.90 -22.15
C THR A 316 -0.25 -17.37 -20.83
N SER A 317 -1.08 -17.41 -19.79
CA SER A 317 -0.61 -17.17 -18.43
C SER A 317 0.06 -18.44 -17.92
N LEU A 318 1.23 -18.31 -17.28
CA LEU A 318 1.90 -19.40 -16.57
C LEU A 318 1.11 -19.88 -15.33
N GLY A 319 -0.15 -19.46 -15.16
CA GLY A 319 -0.99 -19.89 -14.05
C GLY A 319 -0.57 -19.26 -12.73
N PHE A 320 -0.19 -17.98 -12.71
CA PHE A 320 -0.06 -17.21 -11.47
C PHE A 320 -1.42 -16.67 -10.99
N GLY A 321 -2.46 -17.51 -11.10
CA GLY A 321 -3.78 -17.20 -10.55
C GLY A 321 -3.66 -16.90 -9.06
N PHE A 322 -4.37 -15.87 -8.62
CA PHE A 322 -4.47 -15.52 -7.21
C PHE A 322 -5.17 -16.62 -6.37
N GLY A 323 -5.75 -17.63 -7.00
CA GLY A 323 -6.16 -18.91 -6.39
C GLY A 323 -5.07 -19.98 -6.52
N ARG A 324 -4.61 -20.51 -5.38
CA ARG A 324 -3.54 -21.53 -5.23
C ARG A 324 -2.17 -21.16 -5.82
N ARG A 325 -1.43 -20.29 -5.13
CA ARG A 325 0.02 -20.10 -5.29
C ARG A 325 0.82 -21.27 -4.71
N GLN A 326 0.67 -22.45 -5.30
CA GLN A 326 1.66 -23.52 -5.28
C GLN A 326 1.74 -24.08 -6.69
N LEU A 327 2.95 -24.06 -7.26
CA LEU A 327 3.33 -24.54 -8.60
C LEU A 327 2.51 -25.76 -9.04
N ALA A 328 1.40 -25.52 -9.74
CA ALA A 328 0.73 -26.53 -10.54
C ALA A 328 1.14 -26.30 -12.00
N ALA A 329 1.81 -27.29 -12.57
CA ALA A 329 2.10 -27.31 -14.00
C ALA A 329 0.77 -27.35 -14.77
N GLY A 330 0.45 -26.24 -15.44
CA GLY A 330 -0.69 -26.13 -16.34
C GLY A 330 -0.82 -24.69 -16.82
N SER A 331 -0.22 -24.37 -17.98
CA SER A 331 -0.46 -23.07 -18.61
C SER A 331 -1.95 -22.97 -18.97
N GLN A 332 -2.64 -21.96 -18.46
CA GLN A 332 -3.96 -21.61 -18.99
C GLN A 332 -3.75 -20.65 -20.14
N THR A 333 -4.31 -21.02 -21.29
CA THR A 333 -4.32 -20.17 -22.48
C THR A 333 -5.72 -19.61 -22.60
N ASP A 334 -5.87 -18.33 -22.30
CA ASP A 334 -7.10 -17.60 -22.50
C ASP A 334 -7.06 -16.98 -23.89
N SER A 335 -8.06 -17.30 -24.71
CA SER A 335 -8.22 -16.75 -26.05
C SER A 335 -9.37 -15.74 -26.02
N LEU A 336 -9.06 -14.45 -26.10
CA LEU A 336 -10.04 -13.40 -26.29
C LEU A 336 -10.37 -13.30 -27.78
N PRO A 337 -11.65 -13.31 -28.18
CA PRO A 337 -12.04 -13.13 -29.57
C PRO A 337 -11.73 -11.72 -30.04
N GLU A 338 -11.74 -11.53 -31.36
CA GLU A 338 -11.76 -10.18 -31.95
C GLU A 338 -13.02 -9.43 -31.47
N GLN A 339 -12.83 -8.18 -31.05
CA GLN A 339 -13.91 -7.33 -30.56
C GLN A 339 -14.04 -6.13 -31.50
N ASN A 340 -15.20 -5.99 -32.14
CA ASN A 340 -15.50 -4.90 -33.05
C ASN A 340 -16.92 -4.39 -32.82
N GLY A 341 -17.06 -3.11 -32.52
CA GLY A 341 -18.36 -2.54 -32.19
C GLY A 341 -18.31 -1.05 -31.92
N THR A 342 -19.37 -0.56 -31.29
CA THR A 342 -19.50 0.82 -30.83
C THR A 342 -19.88 0.83 -29.36
N VAL A 343 -19.33 1.76 -28.60
CA VAL A 343 -19.70 1.97 -27.19
C VAL A 343 -21.21 2.16 -27.07
N THR A 344 -21.85 1.36 -26.22
CA THR A 344 -23.30 1.39 -25.98
C THR A 344 -23.65 2.22 -24.75
N VAL A 345 -24.93 2.49 -24.56
CA VAL A 345 -25.44 3.11 -23.32
C VAL A 345 -25.16 2.22 -22.11
N ASN A 346 -25.23 0.90 -22.26
CA ASN A 346 -24.98 -0.03 -21.16
C ASN A 346 -23.49 -0.05 -20.75
N ASP A 347 -22.56 0.02 -21.70
CA ASP A 347 -21.12 0.15 -21.40
C ASP A 347 -20.85 1.40 -20.55
N VAL A 348 -21.44 2.54 -20.96
CA VAL A 348 -21.32 3.81 -20.23
C VAL A 348 -21.99 3.74 -18.86
N MET A 349 -23.09 3.00 -18.71
CA MET A 349 -23.72 2.80 -17.41
C MET A 349 -22.83 2.03 -16.43
N ILE A 350 -22.15 0.96 -16.89
CA ILE A 350 -21.20 0.23 -16.04
C ILE A 350 -20.05 1.15 -15.64
N ALA A 351 -19.39 1.80 -16.60
CA ALA A 351 -18.28 2.72 -16.34
C ALA A 351 -18.68 3.86 -15.36
N ARG A 352 -19.87 4.44 -15.56
CA ARG A 352 -20.41 5.48 -14.67
C ARG A 352 -20.60 4.97 -13.25
N ALA A 353 -21.16 3.78 -13.07
CA ALA A 353 -21.35 3.20 -11.73
C ALA A 353 -20.02 3.06 -10.99
N VAL A 354 -18.97 2.58 -11.67
CA VAL A 354 -17.61 2.45 -11.12
C VAL A 354 -17.05 3.82 -10.67
N TYR A 355 -17.17 4.85 -11.50
CA TYR A 355 -16.67 6.20 -11.18
C TYR A 355 -17.53 6.99 -10.18
N GLU A 356 -18.80 6.61 -9.98
CA GLU A 356 -19.67 7.23 -8.98
C GLU A 356 -19.50 6.61 -7.59
N GLY A 357 -19.15 5.32 -7.52
CA GLY A 357 -18.92 4.55 -6.29
C GLY A 357 -20.15 3.82 -5.78
N VAL A 358 -20.09 3.31 -4.55
CA VAL A 358 -21.12 2.42 -4.00
C VAL A 358 -22.20 3.20 -3.25
N PHE A 359 -23.46 2.95 -3.58
CA PHE A 359 -24.64 3.50 -2.90
C PHE A 359 -25.62 2.40 -2.49
N THR A 360 -26.24 2.58 -1.32
CA THR A 360 -27.39 1.76 -0.89
C THR A 360 -28.59 1.95 -1.82
N SER A 361 -29.56 1.05 -1.75
CA SER A 361 -30.83 1.18 -2.48
C SER A 361 -31.59 2.49 -2.14
N SER A 362 -31.34 3.06 -0.97
CA SER A 362 -31.90 4.33 -0.50
C SER A 362 -31.16 5.58 -0.99
N GLY A 363 -30.11 5.42 -1.80
CA GLY A 363 -29.33 6.54 -2.35
C GLY A 363 -28.25 7.10 -1.41
N LYS A 364 -28.02 6.46 -0.25
CA LYS A 364 -26.93 6.84 0.66
C LYS A 364 -25.60 6.27 0.19
N ARG A 365 -24.57 7.11 0.11
CA ARG A 365 -23.22 6.70 -0.25
C ARG A 365 -22.63 5.78 0.82
N ALA A 366 -22.13 4.64 0.39
CA ALA A 366 -21.45 3.66 1.22
C ALA A 366 -19.94 3.69 1.03
N TYR A 367 -19.44 3.81 -0.20
CA TYR A 367 -17.99 3.82 -0.39
C TYR A 367 -17.53 4.68 -1.56
N LEU A 368 -16.21 4.83 -1.64
CA LEU A 368 -15.50 5.67 -2.59
C LEU A 368 -15.55 5.10 -4.00
N SER A 369 -15.13 5.92 -4.97
CA SER A 369 -14.99 5.53 -6.37
C SER A 369 -13.53 5.62 -6.82
N TRP A 370 -13.16 4.73 -7.75
CA TRP A 370 -11.99 4.96 -8.58
C TRP A 370 -12.13 6.28 -9.33
N GLN A 371 -11.01 6.97 -9.54
CA GLN A 371 -11.05 8.27 -10.22
C GLN A 371 -11.31 8.09 -11.71
N ILE A 372 -11.92 9.10 -12.31
CA ILE A 372 -12.20 9.10 -13.74
C ILE A 372 -10.89 8.97 -14.54
N GLY A 373 -10.83 8.01 -15.47
CA GLY A 373 -9.61 7.69 -16.22
C GLY A 373 -8.75 6.58 -15.61
N SER A 374 -9.10 6.07 -14.42
CA SER A 374 -8.63 4.75 -13.98
C SER A 374 -9.09 3.65 -14.94
N ASP A 375 -8.28 2.62 -15.07
CA ASP A 375 -8.67 1.38 -15.74
C ASP A 375 -9.92 0.75 -15.07
N LEU A 376 -10.75 0.06 -15.86
CA LEU A 376 -12.01 -0.54 -15.42
C LEU A 376 -11.91 -2.07 -15.24
N GLY A 377 -10.72 -2.60 -14.95
CA GLY A 377 -10.42 -4.04 -14.89
C GLY A 377 -11.32 -4.88 -13.98
N ASP A 378 -11.82 -4.34 -12.86
CA ASP A 378 -12.77 -5.07 -11.98
C ASP A 378 -14.15 -5.27 -12.63
N ALA A 379 -14.42 -4.59 -13.75
CA ALA A 379 -15.61 -4.73 -14.61
C ALA A 379 -15.31 -5.51 -15.90
N GLU A 380 -14.19 -6.23 -15.99
CA GLU A 380 -13.89 -7.04 -17.16
C GLU A 380 -14.51 -8.44 -17.01
N PRO A 381 -15.50 -8.80 -17.85
CA PRO A 381 -16.09 -10.13 -17.85
C PRO A 381 -15.14 -11.16 -18.47
N THR A 382 -15.44 -12.44 -18.22
CA THR A 382 -14.74 -13.56 -18.86
C THR A 382 -15.44 -13.92 -20.16
N TYR A 383 -14.68 -14.27 -21.20
CA TYR A 383 -15.28 -14.78 -22.44
C TYR A 383 -15.53 -16.29 -22.36
N ASP A 384 -16.79 -16.70 -22.47
CA ASP A 384 -17.16 -18.10 -22.60
C ASP A 384 -17.16 -18.52 -24.08
N ASN A 385 -16.15 -19.32 -24.46
CA ASN A 385 -16.01 -19.86 -25.80
C ASN A 385 -17.14 -20.83 -26.20
N ALA A 386 -17.76 -21.53 -25.25
CA ALA A 386 -18.82 -22.50 -25.52
C ALA A 386 -20.13 -21.81 -25.91
N THR A 387 -20.45 -20.69 -25.27
CA THR A 387 -21.64 -19.88 -25.58
C THR A 387 -21.34 -18.71 -26.51
N SER A 388 -20.06 -18.43 -26.79
CA SER A 388 -19.60 -17.27 -27.56
C SER A 388 -20.15 -15.94 -26.98
N SER A 389 -20.06 -15.80 -25.66
CA SER A 389 -20.60 -14.64 -24.94
C SER A 389 -19.71 -14.22 -23.77
N TRP A 390 -19.78 -12.95 -23.40
CA TRP A 390 -19.23 -12.46 -22.13
C TRP A 390 -20.11 -12.93 -20.97
N VAL A 391 -19.47 -13.45 -19.93
CA VAL A 391 -20.11 -13.96 -18.72
C VAL A 391 -19.49 -13.33 -17.49
N LEU A 392 -20.20 -13.42 -16.36
CA LEU A 392 -19.76 -12.89 -15.09
C LEU A 392 -18.32 -13.31 -14.75
N ASN A 393 -17.52 -12.33 -14.35
CA ASN A 393 -16.23 -12.56 -13.73
C ASN A 393 -16.28 -11.96 -12.32
N ILE A 394 -15.99 -12.74 -11.29
CA ILE A 394 -16.02 -12.27 -9.90
C ILE A 394 -14.58 -12.04 -9.44
N PRO A 395 -14.15 -10.79 -9.17
CA PRO A 395 -12.79 -10.52 -8.72
C PRO A 395 -12.44 -11.25 -7.41
N SER A 396 -11.44 -12.14 -7.49
CA SER A 396 -11.00 -12.97 -6.35
C SER A 396 -10.56 -12.14 -5.14
N THR A 397 -10.02 -10.93 -5.37
CA THR A 397 -9.63 -9.97 -4.33
C THR A 397 -10.76 -9.74 -3.32
N GLY A 398 -12.00 -9.59 -3.80
CA GLY A 398 -13.17 -9.43 -2.94
C GLY A 398 -13.80 -10.76 -2.51
N GLY A 399 -13.85 -11.75 -3.40
CA GLY A 399 -14.51 -13.02 -3.09
C GLY A 399 -13.77 -13.86 -2.05
N VAL A 400 -12.43 -13.86 -2.04
CA VAL A 400 -11.63 -14.45 -0.95
C VAL A 400 -11.98 -13.83 0.39
N PHE A 401 -12.13 -12.50 0.43
CA PHE A 401 -12.49 -11.81 1.66
C PHE A 401 -13.88 -12.22 2.15
N VAL A 402 -14.88 -12.28 1.27
CA VAL A 402 -16.21 -12.76 1.66
C VAL A 402 -16.16 -14.20 2.16
N ARG A 403 -15.59 -15.12 1.39
CA ARG A 403 -15.59 -16.55 1.72
C ARG A 403 -14.76 -16.87 2.96
N LYS A 404 -13.48 -16.50 2.98
CA LYS A 404 -12.58 -16.89 4.06
C LYS A 404 -12.73 -16.03 5.29
N PHE A 405 -12.83 -14.71 5.12
CA PHE A 405 -12.81 -13.76 6.24
C PHE A 405 -14.22 -13.58 6.82
N LEU A 406 -15.24 -13.34 5.98
CA LEU A 406 -16.59 -13.06 6.48
C LEU A 406 -17.43 -14.32 6.71
N GLU A 407 -17.31 -15.36 5.90
CA GLU A 407 -18.14 -16.58 5.98
C GLU A 407 -17.43 -17.76 6.65
N ARG A 408 -16.09 -17.72 6.74
CA ARG A 408 -15.24 -18.78 7.32
C ARG A 408 -15.28 -20.09 6.52
N LEU A 409 -15.38 -19.95 5.20
CA LEU A 409 -15.35 -21.05 4.23
C LEU A 409 -13.99 -21.08 3.55
N GLU A 410 -13.37 -22.26 3.50
CA GLU A 410 -12.08 -22.47 2.81
C GLU A 410 -12.29 -22.53 1.29
N LEU A 411 -12.71 -21.40 0.72
CA LEU A 411 -12.97 -21.20 -0.70
C LEU A 411 -12.20 -19.97 -1.19
N ASP A 412 -11.57 -20.10 -2.35
CA ASP A 412 -10.72 -19.05 -2.93
C ASP A 412 -11.52 -18.02 -3.75
N ASN A 413 -12.85 -18.16 -3.89
CA ASN A 413 -13.72 -17.14 -4.48
C ASN A 413 -15.22 -17.38 -4.19
N LEU A 414 -16.05 -16.37 -4.44
CA LEU A 414 -17.50 -16.55 -4.60
C LEU A 414 -17.79 -17.34 -5.89
N ASP A 415 -18.87 -18.11 -5.88
CA ASP A 415 -19.38 -18.82 -7.06
C ASP A 415 -20.60 -18.08 -7.63
N ASP A 416 -20.95 -18.40 -8.88
CA ASP A 416 -22.08 -17.77 -9.57
C ASP A 416 -23.40 -17.93 -8.79
N GLU A 417 -23.61 -19.08 -8.14
CA GLU A 417 -24.81 -19.34 -7.33
C GLU A 417 -24.93 -18.38 -6.14
N ALA A 418 -23.83 -18.10 -5.44
CA ALA A 418 -23.80 -17.12 -4.36
C ALA A 418 -23.87 -15.66 -4.85
N PHE A 419 -23.61 -15.41 -6.13
CA PHE A 419 -23.58 -14.06 -6.71
C PHE A 419 -24.85 -13.69 -7.50
N VAL A 420 -25.71 -14.65 -7.86
CA VAL A 420 -26.88 -14.49 -8.75
C VAL A 420 -27.99 -13.55 -8.25
N ASN A 421 -27.92 -13.04 -7.01
CA ASN A 421 -28.89 -12.07 -6.47
C ASN A 421 -28.20 -11.01 -5.60
N ILE A 422 -26.95 -10.66 -5.92
CA ILE A 422 -26.21 -9.71 -5.12
C ILE A 422 -26.82 -8.31 -5.24
N THR A 423 -27.10 -7.67 -4.10
CA THR A 423 -27.62 -6.30 -4.06
C THR A 423 -26.56 -5.36 -3.51
N ASN A 424 -26.67 -4.06 -3.84
CA ASN A 424 -25.80 -3.06 -3.22
C ASN A 424 -25.92 -3.07 -1.69
N ASP A 425 -27.12 -3.27 -1.13
CA ASP A 425 -27.31 -3.34 0.32
C ASP A 425 -26.60 -4.57 0.93
N GLN A 426 -26.51 -5.69 0.20
CA GLN A 426 -25.72 -6.85 0.63
C GLN A 426 -24.22 -6.56 0.62
N LEU A 427 -23.72 -5.86 -0.40
CA LEU A 427 -22.32 -5.39 -0.42
C LEU A 427 -22.06 -4.47 0.78
N VAL A 428 -22.93 -3.50 1.03
CA VAL A 428 -22.81 -2.58 2.17
C VAL A 428 -22.86 -3.33 3.51
N ALA A 429 -23.69 -4.37 3.63
CA ALA A 429 -23.71 -5.22 4.82
C ALA A 429 -22.39 -5.99 5.03
N TRP A 430 -21.75 -6.45 3.96
CA TRP A 430 -20.42 -7.05 4.04
C TRP A 430 -19.33 -6.02 4.40
N MET A 431 -19.40 -4.81 3.84
CA MET A 431 -18.50 -3.71 4.20
C MET A 431 -18.60 -3.39 5.71
N ASP A 432 -19.81 -3.27 6.22
CA ASP A 432 -20.13 -3.00 7.62
C ASP A 432 -19.67 -4.14 8.54
N LYS A 433 -19.92 -5.41 8.15
CA LYS A 433 -19.43 -6.59 8.87
C LYS A 433 -17.90 -6.63 8.93
N GLY A 434 -17.22 -6.48 7.79
CA GLY A 434 -15.76 -6.48 7.72
C GLY A 434 -15.13 -5.32 8.50
N THR A 435 -15.79 -4.16 8.53
CA THR A 435 -15.35 -3.03 9.37
C THR A 435 -15.39 -3.36 10.85
N ARG A 436 -16.51 -3.90 11.35
CA ARG A 436 -16.63 -4.24 12.77
C ARG A 436 -15.74 -5.39 13.19
N GLU A 437 -15.65 -6.43 12.36
CA GLU A 437 -14.93 -7.66 12.69
C GLU A 437 -13.41 -7.44 12.72
N TYR A 438 -12.88 -6.57 11.84
CA TYR A 438 -11.43 -6.34 11.73
C TYR A 438 -10.97 -4.96 12.20
N TYR A 439 -11.80 -4.24 12.98
CA TYR A 439 -11.51 -2.85 13.39
C TYR A 439 -10.16 -2.70 14.10
N ASP A 440 -9.81 -3.66 14.96
CA ASP A 440 -8.57 -3.65 15.75
C ASP A 440 -7.37 -4.32 15.03
N THR A 441 -7.57 -4.83 13.81
CA THR A 441 -6.60 -5.62 13.06
C THR A 441 -6.41 -5.07 11.65
N LEU A 442 -7.13 -5.60 10.65
CA LEU A 442 -6.92 -5.27 9.23
C LEU A 442 -7.41 -3.86 8.89
N GLN A 443 -8.39 -3.33 9.62
CA GLN A 443 -8.83 -1.95 9.44
C GLN A 443 -7.82 -0.98 10.06
N THR A 444 -7.25 -0.14 9.20
CA THR A 444 -6.15 0.77 9.54
C THR A 444 -6.60 2.21 9.35
N THR A 445 -7.67 2.60 10.04
CA THR A 445 -8.33 3.91 9.84
C THR A 445 -8.32 4.81 11.06
N TRP A 446 -7.53 4.49 12.10
CA TRP A 446 -7.48 5.31 13.30
C TRP A 446 -6.87 6.70 13.00
N PRO A 447 -7.62 7.81 13.14
CA PRO A 447 -7.18 9.11 12.62
C PRO A 447 -6.27 9.89 13.59
N ASP A 448 -6.21 9.51 14.87
CA ASP A 448 -5.31 10.15 15.82
C ASP A 448 -3.90 9.54 15.72
N LEU A 449 -2.97 10.31 15.15
CA LEU A 449 -1.58 9.94 14.95
C LEU A 449 -0.63 10.65 15.93
N SER A 450 -1.14 11.13 17.06
CA SER A 450 -0.39 11.93 18.04
C SER A 450 0.88 11.24 18.52
N THR A 451 0.88 9.91 18.72
CA THR A 451 2.08 9.17 19.15
C THR A 451 3.23 9.32 18.14
N PHE A 452 2.93 9.17 16.85
CA PHE A 452 3.91 9.31 15.77
C PHE A 452 4.38 10.76 15.62
N ALA A 453 3.43 11.70 15.53
CA ALA A 453 3.72 13.12 15.35
C ALA A 453 4.54 13.70 16.51
N ASN A 454 4.17 13.39 17.77
CA ASN A 454 4.87 13.88 18.96
C ASN A 454 6.24 13.22 19.15
N HIS A 455 6.48 12.05 18.56
CA HIS A 455 7.82 11.45 18.49
C HIS A 455 8.72 12.13 17.43
N GLY A 456 8.18 13.08 16.65
CA GLY A 456 8.89 13.76 15.57
C GLY A 456 8.87 13.01 14.23
N GLY A 457 8.02 11.98 14.11
CA GLY A 457 7.92 11.15 12.91
C GLY A 457 7.49 11.95 11.68
N LYS A 458 8.04 11.59 10.52
CA LYS A 458 7.72 12.18 9.20
C LYS A 458 7.06 11.16 8.28
N LEU A 459 6.01 11.56 7.57
CA LEU A 459 5.20 10.69 6.71
C LEU A 459 5.10 11.30 5.30
N ILE A 460 5.64 10.58 4.32
CA ILE A 460 5.36 10.78 2.90
C ILE A 460 4.30 9.76 2.49
N HIS A 461 3.14 10.26 2.06
CA HIS A 461 2.06 9.47 1.52
C HIS A 461 1.93 9.78 0.04
N TYR A 462 1.90 8.78 -0.83
CA TYR A 462 1.64 8.99 -2.25
C TYR A 462 0.58 8.03 -2.78
N HIS A 463 -0.12 8.43 -3.85
CA HIS A 463 -1.16 7.59 -4.46
C HIS A 463 -1.27 7.87 -5.96
N GLY A 464 -1.31 6.81 -6.78
CA GLY A 464 -1.67 6.90 -8.19
C GLY A 464 -3.04 7.57 -8.37
N GLU A 465 -3.13 8.68 -9.09
CA GLU A 465 -4.43 9.34 -9.26
C GLU A 465 -5.40 8.49 -10.09
N SER A 466 -4.87 7.68 -11.01
CA SER A 466 -5.62 6.70 -11.82
C SER A 466 -5.42 5.27 -11.30
N ASP A 467 -5.20 5.10 -10.00
CA ASP A 467 -5.15 3.79 -9.35
C ASP A 467 -6.47 3.05 -9.61
N ASN A 468 -6.36 1.84 -10.17
CA ASN A 468 -7.46 0.97 -10.56
C ASN A 468 -7.71 -0.14 -9.53
N SER A 469 -6.98 -0.16 -8.42
CA SER A 469 -7.16 -1.12 -7.33
C SER A 469 -7.68 -0.42 -6.07
N VAL A 470 -6.90 0.50 -5.51
CA VAL A 470 -7.30 1.29 -4.34
C VAL A 470 -7.68 2.69 -4.81
N PRO A 471 -8.89 3.19 -4.51
CA PRO A 471 -9.23 4.55 -4.90
C PRO A 471 -8.31 5.62 -4.28
N ALA A 472 -7.76 6.53 -5.08
CA ALA A 472 -6.97 7.67 -4.59
C ALA A 472 -7.73 8.52 -3.56
N ALA A 473 -9.05 8.64 -3.72
CA ALA A 473 -9.94 9.30 -2.78
C ALA A 473 -9.88 8.70 -1.36
N SER A 474 -9.49 7.43 -1.23
CA SER A 474 -9.31 6.72 0.06
C SER A 474 -8.21 7.36 0.90
N SER A 475 -7.19 7.85 0.22
CA SER A 475 -6.04 8.50 0.83
C SER A 475 -6.29 9.97 1.15
N VAL A 476 -6.98 10.68 0.25
CA VAL A 476 -7.43 12.05 0.50
C VAL A 476 -8.39 12.08 1.69
N HIS A 477 -9.40 11.21 1.69
CA HIS A 477 -10.36 11.11 2.79
C HIS A 477 -9.67 10.78 4.12
N TYR A 478 -8.75 9.80 4.13
CA TYR A 478 -8.01 9.48 5.36
C TYR A 478 -7.20 10.68 5.87
N ARG A 479 -6.52 11.42 4.98
CA ARG A 479 -5.76 12.61 5.38
C ARG A 479 -6.67 13.69 5.96
N GLN A 480 -7.84 13.94 5.36
CA GLN A 480 -8.85 14.87 5.88
C GLN A 480 -9.37 14.43 7.25
N SER A 481 -9.58 13.12 7.46
CA SER A 481 -9.97 12.56 8.76
C SER A 481 -8.91 12.81 9.84
N VAL A 482 -7.62 12.63 9.53
CA VAL A 482 -6.52 12.93 10.47
C VAL A 482 -6.47 14.43 10.78
N ALA A 483 -6.52 15.28 9.75
CA ALA A 483 -6.47 16.73 9.89
C ALA A 483 -7.60 17.25 10.81
N SER A 484 -8.83 16.82 10.53
CA SER A 484 -10.00 17.22 11.32
C SER A 484 -10.04 16.61 12.73
N SER A 485 -9.50 15.41 12.93
CA SER A 485 -9.48 14.76 14.26
C SER A 485 -8.42 15.34 15.18
N MET A 486 -7.20 15.59 14.66
CA MET A 486 -6.08 16.08 15.47
C MET A 486 -6.09 17.60 15.67
N HIS A 487 -6.78 18.34 14.79
CA HIS A 487 -6.79 19.81 14.77
C HIS A 487 -8.21 20.39 14.67
N ALA A 488 -9.16 19.78 15.39
CA ALA A 488 -10.58 20.13 15.36
C ALA A 488 -10.89 21.59 15.78
N ASP A 489 -9.97 22.26 16.46
CA ASP A 489 -10.06 23.65 16.89
C ASP A 489 -9.65 24.66 15.80
N LEU A 490 -9.05 24.19 14.70
CA LEU A 490 -8.56 25.00 13.59
C LEU A 490 -9.51 24.99 12.40
N ASP A 491 -9.42 26.00 11.53
CA ASP A 491 -10.11 25.96 10.23
C ASP A 491 -9.43 24.98 9.26
N ALA A 492 -10.12 24.60 8.18
CA ALA A 492 -9.63 23.58 7.25
C ALA A 492 -8.27 23.92 6.62
N SER A 493 -7.95 25.20 6.36
CA SER A 493 -6.65 25.57 5.79
C SER A 493 -5.55 25.39 6.82
N GLN A 494 -5.80 25.82 8.05
CA GLN A 494 -4.88 25.67 9.18
C GLN A 494 -4.66 24.20 9.56
N GLN A 495 -5.71 23.36 9.48
CA GLN A 495 -5.60 21.91 9.68
C GLN A 495 -4.64 21.28 8.68
N GLU A 496 -4.76 21.62 7.39
CA GLU A 496 -3.90 21.13 6.32
C GLU A 496 -2.44 21.59 6.50
N GLU A 497 -2.23 22.87 6.81
CA GLU A 497 -0.90 23.46 7.08
C GLU A 497 -0.22 22.78 8.27
N ARG A 498 -0.97 22.55 9.36
CA ARG A 498 -0.43 21.90 10.56
C ARG A 498 -0.04 20.45 10.30
N LEU A 499 -0.82 19.74 9.49
CA LEU A 499 -0.52 18.37 9.13
C LEU A 499 0.73 18.29 8.25
N ASP A 500 0.93 19.23 7.33
CA ASP A 500 2.07 19.25 6.41
C ASP A 500 3.45 19.45 7.04
N GLU A 501 3.51 19.84 8.32
CA GLU A 501 4.76 19.88 9.10
C GLU A 501 5.39 18.49 9.28
N TRP A 502 4.59 17.44 9.16
CA TRP A 502 5.04 16.06 9.41
C TRP A 502 4.35 14.99 8.56
N TYR A 503 3.19 15.25 7.94
CA TYR A 503 2.48 14.31 7.07
C TYR A 503 2.03 15.00 5.77
N ARG A 504 2.71 14.65 4.68
CA ARG A 504 2.46 15.18 3.32
C ARG A 504 1.89 14.09 2.42
N LEU A 505 0.85 14.44 1.67
CA LEU A 505 0.24 13.59 0.63
C LEU A 505 0.58 14.14 -0.76
N PHE A 506 0.87 13.24 -1.69
CA PHE A 506 1.14 13.54 -3.10
C PHE A 506 0.30 12.63 -3.99
N LEU A 507 -0.53 13.23 -4.83
CA LEU A 507 -1.23 12.48 -5.89
C LEU A 507 -0.34 12.42 -7.13
N VAL A 508 -0.28 11.25 -7.76
CA VAL A 508 0.59 10.98 -8.91
C VAL A 508 -0.26 11.04 -10.19
N PRO A 509 -0.13 12.09 -11.02
CA PRO A 509 -0.88 12.26 -12.27
C PRO A 509 -0.81 11.02 -13.17
N GLY A 510 -1.97 10.51 -13.57
CA GLY A 510 -2.11 9.30 -14.38
C GLY A 510 -1.57 8.01 -13.78
N GLY A 511 -0.92 8.03 -12.60
CA GLY A 511 -0.30 6.87 -11.98
C GLY A 511 -1.32 5.78 -11.66
N ALA A 512 -0.97 4.52 -11.95
CA ALA A 512 -1.79 3.35 -11.66
C ALA A 512 -1.49 2.82 -10.25
N HIS A 513 -2.01 1.62 -9.93
CA HIS A 513 -1.78 1.00 -8.63
C HIS A 513 -0.29 0.68 -8.41
N CYS A 514 0.35 1.48 -7.56
CA CYS A 514 1.76 1.35 -7.20
C CYS A 514 2.71 1.35 -8.43
N SER A 515 2.32 1.91 -9.57
CA SER A 515 3.16 1.89 -10.77
C SER A 515 2.83 2.99 -11.78
N ALA A 516 3.72 3.18 -12.75
CA ALA A 516 3.39 3.93 -13.96
C ALA A 516 2.26 3.23 -14.72
N ASN A 517 1.43 4.00 -15.41
CA ASN A 517 0.22 3.51 -16.07
C ASN A 517 0.43 3.36 -17.58
N SER A 518 0.20 2.16 -18.10
CA SER A 518 0.31 1.90 -19.54
C SER A 518 -0.73 2.63 -20.39
N LEU A 519 -1.89 3.00 -19.81
CA LEU A 519 -2.91 3.81 -20.48
C LEU A 519 -2.54 5.30 -20.53
N GLN A 520 -1.61 5.75 -19.69
CA GLN A 520 -1.16 7.14 -19.59
C GLN A 520 0.38 7.17 -19.49
N PRO A 521 1.08 6.67 -20.54
CA PRO A 521 2.49 6.29 -20.44
C PRO A 521 3.43 7.48 -20.19
N ASN A 522 3.04 8.71 -20.54
CA ASN A 522 3.82 9.91 -20.24
C ASN A 522 3.67 10.41 -18.79
N GLY A 523 2.88 9.70 -17.96
CA GLY A 523 2.69 10.02 -16.55
C GLY A 523 3.94 9.72 -15.72
N PRO A 524 4.31 10.59 -14.76
CA PRO A 524 5.46 10.35 -13.88
C PRO A 524 5.12 9.35 -12.77
N PHE A 525 6.12 8.62 -12.26
CA PHE A 525 5.94 7.81 -11.05
C PHE A 525 7.14 7.92 -10.07
N PRO A 526 6.90 8.04 -8.75
CA PRO A 526 7.97 8.08 -7.75
C PRO A 526 8.83 6.82 -7.77
N GLN A 527 10.15 7.00 -7.77
CA GLN A 527 11.12 5.89 -7.73
C GLN A 527 11.49 5.57 -6.27
N ALA A 528 11.63 4.29 -5.92
CA ALA A 528 11.90 3.85 -4.54
C ALA A 528 13.11 4.53 -3.91
N ALA A 529 14.22 4.64 -4.64
CA ALA A 529 15.43 5.33 -4.17
C ALA A 529 15.19 6.82 -3.88
N SER A 530 14.42 7.49 -4.74
CA SER A 530 14.08 8.90 -4.59
C SER A 530 13.17 9.15 -3.39
N LEU A 531 12.18 8.28 -3.15
CA LEU A 531 11.32 8.31 -1.98
C LEU A 531 12.14 8.16 -0.69
N MET A 532 13.01 7.15 -0.64
CA MET A 532 13.84 6.87 0.52
C MET A 532 14.84 8.00 0.81
N HIS A 533 15.47 8.59 -0.21
CA HIS A 533 16.34 9.74 0.00
C HIS A 533 15.58 10.95 0.56
N GLN A 534 14.40 11.26 0.02
CA GLN A 534 13.60 12.40 0.51
C GLN A 534 13.11 12.22 1.95
N ILE A 535 12.67 11.02 2.34
CA ILE A 535 12.24 10.79 3.74
C ILE A 535 13.45 10.82 4.70
N ILE A 536 14.61 10.31 4.29
CA ILE A 536 15.84 10.38 5.08
C ILE A 536 16.28 11.84 5.26
N ASP A 537 16.28 12.65 4.19
CA ASP A 537 16.62 14.07 4.28
C ASP A 537 15.63 14.84 5.17
N TRP A 538 14.34 14.49 5.14
CA TRP A 538 13.36 15.11 6.03
C TRP A 538 13.59 14.73 7.50
N VAL A 539 13.83 13.45 7.79
CA VAL A 539 14.01 12.97 9.17
C VAL A 539 15.33 13.43 9.78
N GLU A 540 16.44 13.27 9.05
CA GLU A 540 17.78 13.46 9.62
C GLU A 540 18.29 14.89 9.50
N ARG A 541 17.71 15.69 8.59
CA ARG A 541 18.18 17.05 8.27
C ARG A 541 17.08 18.11 8.30
N ASP A 542 15.85 17.73 8.63
CA ASP A 542 14.67 18.60 8.63
C ASP A 542 14.40 19.29 7.28
N ILE A 543 14.76 18.61 6.18
CA ILE A 543 14.52 19.10 4.81
C ILE A 543 13.22 18.48 4.29
N ALA A 544 12.11 19.14 4.58
CA ALA A 544 10.80 18.65 4.17
C ALA A 544 10.60 18.78 2.63
N PRO A 545 10.11 17.75 1.92
CA PRO A 545 9.97 17.77 0.47
C PRO A 545 8.87 18.76 0.03
N ALA A 546 9.25 19.86 -0.62
CA ALA A 546 8.29 20.84 -1.15
C ALA A 546 7.38 20.24 -2.23
N GLY A 547 7.92 19.31 -3.00
CA GLY A 547 7.23 18.42 -3.91
C GLY A 547 7.87 17.03 -3.86
N LEU A 548 7.21 16.01 -4.41
CA LEU A 548 7.74 14.65 -4.41
C LEU A 548 8.35 14.32 -5.77
N ASN A 549 9.63 14.00 -5.81
CA ASN A 549 10.30 13.65 -7.07
C ASN A 549 9.74 12.36 -7.69
N ALA A 550 9.31 12.46 -8.95
CA ALA A 550 8.81 11.36 -9.77
C ALA A 550 9.44 11.42 -11.17
N THR A 551 9.51 10.28 -11.85
CA THR A 551 10.17 10.15 -13.16
C THR A 551 9.20 9.55 -14.17
N VAL A 552 9.17 10.09 -15.38
CA VAL A 552 8.45 9.47 -16.51
C VAL A 552 9.27 8.28 -16.99
N THR A 553 8.77 7.07 -16.75
CA THR A 553 9.50 5.82 -17.07
C THR A 553 9.03 5.15 -18.34
N GLN A 554 7.99 5.68 -18.97
CA GLN A 554 7.38 5.15 -20.20
C GLN A 554 7.02 6.33 -21.11
N GLY A 555 6.66 6.06 -22.36
CA GLY A 555 6.16 7.10 -23.24
C GLY A 555 7.24 7.83 -24.03
N GLY A 556 6.84 8.90 -24.72
CA GLY A 556 7.59 9.51 -25.82
C GLY A 556 8.74 10.43 -25.38
N SER A 557 8.67 11.70 -25.74
CA SER A 557 9.78 12.66 -25.59
C SER A 557 10.16 13.03 -24.15
N ASP A 558 9.34 12.61 -23.17
CA ASP A 558 9.54 12.93 -21.75
C ASP A 558 10.12 11.76 -20.96
N GLU A 559 10.33 10.58 -21.57
CA GLU A 559 10.96 9.43 -20.92
C GLU A 559 12.32 9.83 -20.30
N GLY A 560 12.51 9.47 -19.03
CA GLY A 560 13.68 9.79 -18.23
C GLY A 560 13.67 11.18 -17.57
N LYS A 561 12.72 12.06 -17.92
CA LYS A 561 12.57 13.36 -17.24
C LYS A 561 11.96 13.19 -15.85
N SER A 562 12.38 14.04 -14.92
CA SER A 562 11.93 14.03 -13.54
C SER A 562 11.14 15.29 -13.22
N VAL A 563 10.00 15.11 -12.55
CA VAL A 563 9.08 16.17 -12.15
C VAL A 563 8.91 16.16 -10.63
N SER A 564 8.62 17.32 -10.05
CA SER A 564 8.31 17.45 -8.62
C SER A 564 6.80 17.51 -8.42
N LEU A 565 6.19 16.43 -7.94
CA LEU A 565 4.74 16.33 -7.75
C LEU A 565 4.23 17.35 -6.73
N CYS A 566 3.04 17.89 -7.01
CA CYS A 566 2.38 18.84 -6.11
C CYS A 566 1.96 18.16 -4.80
N ARG A 567 2.29 18.83 -3.69
CA ARG A 567 1.78 18.48 -2.36
C ARG A 567 0.29 18.78 -2.30
N TRP A 568 -0.52 17.80 -1.90
CA TRP A 568 -1.94 17.98 -1.63
C TRP A 568 -2.17 19.15 -0.65
N PRO A 569 -3.18 20.02 -0.84
CA PRO A 569 -4.22 19.95 -1.88
C PRO A 569 -3.86 20.63 -3.20
N TYR A 570 -2.63 21.10 -3.39
CA TYR A 570 -2.23 21.72 -4.65
C TYR A 570 -2.23 20.70 -5.80
N ARG A 571 -2.56 21.18 -7.00
CA ARG A 571 -2.77 20.36 -8.20
C ARG A 571 -1.90 20.85 -9.36
N PRO A 572 -1.49 19.95 -10.28
CA PRO A 572 -0.68 20.32 -11.44
C PRO A 572 -1.35 21.34 -12.36
N VAL A 573 -0.55 22.25 -12.91
CA VAL A 573 -0.96 23.20 -13.95
C VAL A 573 0.21 23.61 -14.84
N TRP A 574 -0.03 23.79 -16.13
CA TRP A 574 0.89 24.35 -17.11
C TRP A 574 0.31 25.63 -17.73
N SER A 575 1.19 26.57 -18.05
CA SER A 575 0.83 27.75 -18.83
C SER A 575 0.95 27.47 -20.32
N SER A 576 0.27 28.26 -21.15
CA SER A 576 0.37 28.12 -22.61
C SER A 576 1.79 28.29 -23.16
N GLU A 577 2.65 29.02 -22.45
CA GLU A 577 4.04 29.29 -22.88
C GLU A 577 4.98 28.10 -22.62
N ASN A 578 4.65 27.22 -21.67
CA ASN A 578 5.51 26.12 -21.23
C ASN A 578 4.82 24.74 -21.25
N ALA A 579 3.65 24.61 -21.87
CA ALA A 579 2.86 23.38 -21.95
C ALA A 579 3.64 22.16 -22.47
N THR A 580 4.68 22.36 -23.30
CA THR A 580 5.50 21.25 -23.84
C THR A 580 6.62 20.78 -22.91
N ASP A 581 6.95 21.53 -21.85
CA ASP A 581 7.99 21.16 -20.88
C ASP A 581 7.38 20.59 -19.59
N ILE A 582 7.51 19.28 -19.40
CA ILE A 582 7.03 18.60 -18.18
C ILE A 582 7.67 19.17 -16.91
N ASN A 583 8.91 19.66 -16.97
CA ASN A 583 9.60 20.23 -15.82
C ASN A 583 9.05 21.61 -15.42
N ALA A 584 8.26 22.23 -16.29
CA ALA A 584 7.64 23.52 -16.05
C ALA A 584 6.29 23.43 -15.32
N MET A 585 5.95 22.24 -14.80
CA MET A 585 4.76 22.00 -13.99
C MET A 585 4.71 22.96 -12.79
N GLY A 586 3.64 23.75 -12.75
CA GLY A 586 3.25 24.54 -11.58
C GLY A 586 2.32 23.76 -10.67
N CYS A 587 2.12 24.29 -9.47
CA CYS A 587 1.16 23.77 -8.49
C CYS A 587 0.19 24.88 -8.10
N GLU A 588 -1.10 24.66 -8.31
CA GLU A 588 -2.16 25.61 -7.98
C GLU A 588 -3.14 25.05 -6.96
N MET A 589 -3.74 25.93 -6.15
CA MET A 589 -4.83 25.54 -5.27
C MET A 589 -6.09 25.29 -6.12
N PRO A 590 -6.75 24.12 -5.98
CA PRO A 590 -7.98 23.84 -6.69
C PRO A 590 -9.11 24.78 -6.24
N ASP A 591 -10.01 25.10 -7.17
CA ASP A 591 -11.20 25.86 -6.85
C ASP A 591 -12.17 25.08 -5.93
N THR A 592 -13.28 25.71 -5.54
CA THR A 592 -14.23 25.10 -4.60
C THR A 592 -14.92 23.86 -5.16
N GLU A 593 -15.23 23.79 -6.45
CA GLU A 593 -15.90 22.63 -7.04
C GLU A 593 -14.91 21.48 -7.21
N ALA A 594 -13.69 21.77 -7.66
CA ALA A 594 -12.58 20.82 -7.70
C ALA A 594 -12.25 20.24 -6.32
N ARG A 595 -12.28 21.04 -5.24
CA ARG A 595 -12.09 20.51 -3.88
C ARG A 595 -13.25 19.61 -3.42
N LYS A 596 -14.48 19.94 -3.79
CA LYS A 596 -15.66 19.13 -3.45
C LYS A 596 -15.62 17.75 -4.11
N SER A 597 -15.05 17.61 -5.31
CA SER A 597 -14.94 16.30 -5.98
C SER A 597 -14.11 15.28 -5.20
N TRP A 598 -13.28 15.74 -4.26
CA TRP A 598 -12.43 14.91 -3.40
C TRP A 598 -12.94 14.74 -1.98
N THR A 599 -14.09 15.32 -1.63
CA THR A 599 -14.65 15.30 -0.27
C THR A 599 -15.88 14.39 -0.24
N TYR A 600 -15.86 13.39 0.64
CA TYR A 600 -16.90 12.36 0.68
C TYR A 600 -17.57 12.26 2.06
N ALA A 601 -18.85 11.90 2.06
CA ALA A 601 -19.62 11.54 3.25
C ALA A 601 -20.19 10.12 3.08
N PHE A 602 -20.10 9.32 4.14
CA PHE A 602 -20.51 7.90 4.12
C PHE A 602 -21.76 7.67 4.94
N GLU A 603 -22.89 8.15 4.43
CA GLU A 603 -24.18 8.17 5.13
C GLU A 603 -24.82 6.78 5.27
N ALA A 604 -24.30 5.77 4.57
CA ALA A 604 -24.79 4.40 4.66
C ALA A 604 -24.49 3.72 6.01
N PHE A 605 -23.48 4.20 6.75
CA PHE A 605 -23.06 3.59 8.01
C PHE A 605 -23.49 4.42 9.23
N GLY A 606 -23.77 3.74 10.35
CA GLY A 606 -24.12 4.37 11.62
C GLY A 606 -22.91 4.91 12.42
N TYR A 607 -21.74 5.00 11.81
CA TYR A 607 -20.48 5.43 12.43
C TYR A 607 -19.63 6.22 11.43
N ALA A 608 -18.66 6.99 11.95
CA ALA A 608 -17.72 7.72 11.11
C ALA A 608 -16.77 6.75 10.39
N VAL A 609 -16.72 6.84 9.07
CA VAL A 609 -15.71 6.16 8.25
C VAL A 609 -14.56 7.14 8.09
N TYR A 610 -13.48 6.92 8.83
CA TYR A 610 -12.27 7.74 8.76
C TYR A 610 -11.37 7.33 7.63
#